data_AF-A0A3B9ZK51-F1
#
_entry.id   AF-A0A3B9ZK51-F1
#
_cell.length_a   1.000
_cell.length_b   1.000
_cell.length_c   1.000
_cell.angle_alpha   90.00
_cell.angle_beta   90.00
_cell.angle_gamma   90.00
#
_symmetry.space_group_name_H-M   'P 1'
#
loop_
_entity.id
_entity.type
_entity.pdbx_description
1 polymer ?
#
loop_
_entity_poly.entity_id
_entity_poly.type
_entity_poly.pdbx_seq_one_letter_code
_entity_poly.pdbx_strand_id
1 'polypeptide(L)' 'MQLDYAKMNGLIPAVIQDNTTLKVLMLGFMNEEALAKTEETGKVTFFSRTKNRLWTKGEESGNFLNVVSVVS' A
#
# COMPACT_ATOMS: atom_id res chain seq x y z
N MET A 1 -2.56 15.01 -3.18
CA MET A 1 -2.27 14.28 -4.44
C MET A 1 -3.56 14.07 -5.18
N GLN A 2 -3.55 14.02 -6.52
CA GLN A 2 -4.70 13.61 -7.33
C GLN A 2 -4.36 12.30 -8.03
N LEU A 3 -4.90 11.19 -7.51
CA LEU A 3 -4.68 9.84 -8.01
C LEU A 3 -5.83 9.43 -8.93
N ASP A 4 -5.51 8.84 -10.08
CA ASP A 4 -6.50 8.34 -11.04
C ASP A 4 -6.77 6.84 -10.81
N TYR A 5 -7.65 6.55 -9.86
CA TYR A 5 -8.12 5.18 -9.58
C TYR A 5 -8.96 4.60 -10.73
N ALA A 6 -9.62 5.44 -11.53
CA ALA A 6 -10.53 4.99 -12.59
C ALA A 6 -9.76 4.26 -13.70
N LYS A 7 -8.52 4.68 -13.99
CA LYS A 7 -7.65 4.06 -15.00
C LYS A 7 -7.36 2.58 -14.77
N MET A 8 -7.48 2.11 -13.52
CA MET A 8 -7.16 0.74 -13.10
C MET A 8 -8.30 0.12 -12.26
N ASN A 9 -9.55 0.46 -12.61
CA ASN A 9 -10.77 -0.11 -12.00
C ASN A 9 -10.85 0.05 -10.47
N GLY A 10 -10.55 1.24 -9.96
CA GLY A 10 -10.61 1.54 -8.52
C GLY A 10 -9.33 1.20 -7.77
N LEU A 11 -8.25 0.84 -8.47
CA LEU A 11 -6.97 0.45 -7.88
C LEU A 11 -5.83 1.30 -8.42
N ILE A 12 -4.76 1.40 -7.65
CA ILE A 12 -3.47 1.96 -8.06
C ILE A 12 -2.35 0.97 -7.73
N PRO A 13 -1.29 0.88 -8.56
CA PRO A 13 -0.08 0.18 -8.16
C PRO A 13 0.65 0.96 -7.06
N ALA A 14 1.12 0.26 -6.03
CA ALA A 14 1.90 0.80 -4.93
C ALA A 14 3.24 0.07 -4.84
N VAL A 15 4.33 0.77 -5.13
CA VAL A 15 5.70 0.25 -5.00
C VAL A 15 6.20 0.58 -3.61
N ILE A 16 6.62 -0.44 -2.87
CA ILE A 16 7.25 -0.28 -1.57
C ILE A 16 8.76 -0.34 -1.76
N GLN A 17 9.44 0.70 -1.29
CA GLN A 17 10.88 0.82 -1.30
C GLN A 17 11.39 0.97 0.14
N ASP A 18 12.52 0.34 0.43
CA ASP A 18 13.23 0.58 1.68
C ASP A 18 13.83 2.00 1.69
N ASN A 19 13.49 2.79 2.71
CA ASN A 19 13.86 4.21 2.79
C ASN A 19 15.38 4.47 2.96
N THR A 20 16.16 3.45 3.33
CA THR A 20 17.60 3.60 3.60
C THR A 20 18.43 3.04 2.45
N THR A 21 18.09 1.83 2.00
CA THR A 21 18.84 1.07 1.00
C THR A 21 18.35 1.30 -0.42
N LEU A 22 17.19 1.94 -0.59
CA LEU A 22 16.52 2.19 -1.86
C LEU A 22 16.14 0.92 -2.65
N LYS A 23 16.19 -0.24 -1.99
CA LYS A 23 15.75 -1.50 -2.60
C LYS A 23 14.23 -1.50 -2.74
N VAL A 24 13.74 -1.88 -3.92
CA VAL A 24 12.32 -2.20 -4.09
C VAL A 24 12.05 -3.50 -3.34
N LEU A 25 11.15 -3.43 -2.36
CA LEU A 25 10.77 -4.56 -1.53
C LEU A 25 9.63 -5.35 -2.15
N MET A 26 8.61 -4.64 -2.65
CA MET A 26 7.45 -5.27 -3.29
C MET A 26 6.62 -4.28 -4.10
N LEU A 27 5.79 -4.83 -4.97
CA LEU A 27 4.68 -4.15 -5.64
C LEU A 27 3.37 -4.75 -5.12
N GLY A 28 2.43 -3.89 -4.76
CA GLY A 28 1.05 -4.28 -4.47
C GLY A 28 0.05 -3.34 -5.13
N PHE A 29 -1.23 -3.54 -4.82
CA PHE A 29 -2.30 -2.65 -5.27
C PHE A 29 -3.03 -2.08 -4.07
N MET A 30 -3.44 -0.82 -4.17
CA MET A 30 -4.26 -0.14 -3.18
C MET A 30 -5.53 0.36 -3.86
N ASN A 31 -6.68 0.23 -3.22
CA ASN A 31 -7.83 1.08 -3.50
C ASN A 31 -7.73 2.34 -2.64
N GLU A 32 -8.68 3.26 -2.79
CA GLU A 32 -8.71 4.51 -2.01
C GLU A 32 -8.72 4.26 -0.50
N GLU A 33 -9.48 3.27 -0.03
CA GLU A 33 -9.56 2.90 1.38
C GLU A 33 -8.23 2.34 1.93
N ALA A 34 -7.52 1.52 1.14
CA ALA A 34 -6.22 0.98 1.54
C ALA A 34 -5.14 2.07 1.68
N LEU A 35 -5.15 3.06 0.79
CA LEU A 35 -4.26 4.22 0.91
C LEU A 35 -4.63 5.06 2.13
N ALA A 36 -5.92 5.38 2.32
CA ALA A 36 -6.37 6.11 3.50
C ALA A 36 -5.98 5.41 4.81
N LYS A 37 -6.10 4.07 4.86
CA LYS A 37 -5.69 3.29 6.04
C LYS A 37 -4.18 3.29 6.25
N THR A 38 -3.41 3.29 5.15
CA THR A 38 -1.95 3.40 5.18
C THR A 38 -1.51 4.73 5.79
N GLU A 39 -2.15 5.83 5.39
CA GLU A 39 -1.88 7.18 5.92
C GLU A 39 -2.33 7.32 7.38
N GLU A 40 -3.50 6.78 7.74
CA GLU A 40 -4.04 6.83 9.11
C GLU A 40 -3.16 6.06 10.11
N THR A 41 -2.72 4.85 9.74
CA THR A 41 -2.05 3.93 10.68
C THR A 41 -0.53 3.98 10.62
N GLY A 42 0.03 4.59 9.57
CA GLY A 42 1.46 4.54 9.29
C GLY A 42 1.97 3.14 8.93
N LYS A 43 1.08 2.18 8.61
CA LYS A 43 1.43 0.82 8.20
C LYS A 43 0.93 0.56 6.79
N VAL A 44 1.76 -0.06 5.96
CA VAL A 44 1.36 -0.36 4.57
C VAL A 44 0.17 -1.34 4.55
N THR A 45 -0.95 -0.86 4.02
CA THR A 45 -2.18 -1.64 3.78
C THR A 45 -2.44 -1.73 2.29
N PHE A 46 -2.60 -2.95 1.79
CA PHE A 46 -2.97 -3.22 0.40
C PHE A 46 -4.44 -3.63 0.28
N PHE A 47 -4.94 -3.63 -0.95
CA PHE A 47 -6.20 -4.26 -1.30
C PHE A 47 -5.97 -5.62 -1.96
N SER A 48 -6.44 -6.70 -1.33
CA SER A 48 -6.37 -8.04 -1.90
C SER A 48 -7.46 -8.21 -2.95
N ARG A 49 -7.06 -8.21 -4.22
CA ARG A 49 -7.97 -8.41 -5.37
C ARG A 49 -8.66 -9.78 -5.37
N THR A 50 -8.00 -10.81 -4.83
CA THR A 50 -8.53 -12.17 -4.79
C THR A 50 -9.45 -12.40 -3.60
N LYS A 51 -9.15 -11.79 -2.44
CA LYS A 51 -9.96 -11.92 -1.21
C LYS A 51 -10.96 -10.77 -1.01
N ASN A 52 -10.97 -9.78 -1.91
CA ASN A 52 -11.81 -8.58 -1.89
C ASN A 52 -11.86 -7.88 -0.51
N ARG A 53 -10.67 -7.67 0.09
CA ARG A 53 -10.54 -7.06 1.43
C ARG A 53 -9.24 -6.27 1.57
N LEU A 54 -9.20 -5.37 2.55
CA LEU A 54 -7.96 -4.78 3.03
C LEU A 54 -7.05 -5.85 3.65
N TRP A 55 -5.75 -5.67 3.48
CA TRP A 55 -4.72 -6.54 4.05
C TRP A 55 -3.54 -5.69 4.48
N THR A 56 -3.25 -5.64 5.78
CA THR A 56 -2.10 -4.88 6.29
C THR A 56 -0.86 -5.77 6.27
N LYS A 57 0.18 -5.34 5.57
CA LYS A 57 1.41 -6.15 5.47
C LYS A 57 1.98 -6.34 6.87
N GLY A 58 2.11 -7.61 7.28
CA GLY A 58 2.59 -7.98 8.61
C GLY A 58 1.50 -8.42 9.58
N GLU A 59 0.21 -8.32 9.23
CA GLU A 59 -0.89 -8.66 10.16
C GLU A 59 -0.84 -10.11 10.68
N GLU A 60 -0.34 -11.06 9.88
CA GLU A 60 -0.15 -12.47 10.30
C GLU A 60 1.29 -12.79 10.73
N SER A 61 2.28 -12.11 10.14
CA SER A 61 3.70 -12.46 10.32
C SER A 61 4.46 -11.60 11.32
N GLY A 62 3.88 -10.50 11.81
CA GLY A 62 4.56 -9.48 12.61
C GLY A 62 5.51 -8.57 11.81
N ASN A 63 5.84 -8.91 10.56
CA ASN A 63 6.75 -8.14 9.71
C ASN A 63 6.03 -6.98 9.01
N PHE A 64 5.79 -5.91 9.76
CA PHE A 64 5.16 -4.69 9.27
C PHE A 64 6.13 -3.83 8.44
N LEU A 65 5.54 -3.09 7.51
CA LEU A 65 6.22 -2.01 6.79
C LEU A 65 5.66 -0.68 7.31
N ASN A 66 6.50 0.09 7.99
CA ASN A 66 6.12 1.40 8.50
C ASN A 66 6.37 2.47 7.43
N VAL A 67 5.39 3.34 7.23
CA VAL A 67 5.44 4.41 6.24
C VAL A 67 6.41 5.49 6.72
N VAL A 68 7.36 5.87 5.87
CA VAL A 68 8.25 7.02 6.09
C VAL A 68 7.84 8.21 5.25
N SER A 69 7.56 7.97 3.96
CA SER A 69 7.03 8.96 3.04
C SER A 69 6.16 8.28 1.99
N VAL A 70 5.25 9.05 1.41
CA VAL A 70 4.42 8.65 0.27
C VAL A 70 4.58 9.70 -0.81
N VAL A 71 4.81 9.25 -2.05
CA VAL A 71 4.91 10.09 -3.24
C VAL A 71 3.97 9.53 -4.30
N SER A 72 3.30 10.41 -5.04
CA SER A 72 2.37 10.01 -6.10
C SER A 72 2.29 11.03 -7.23
#